data_AF-A0A4W2D0M2-F1
#
_entry.id   AF-A0A4W2D0M2-F1
#
_cell.length_a   1.000
_cell.length_b   1.000
_cell.length_c   1.000
_cell.angle_alpha   90.00
_cell.angle_beta   90.00
_cell.angle_gamma   90.00
#
_symmetry.space_group_name_H-M   'P 1'
#
loop_
_entity.id
_entity.type
_entity.pdbx_description
1 polymer ?
#
loop_
_entity_poly.entity_id
_entity_poly.type
_entity_poly.pdbx_seq_one_letter_code
_entity_poly.pdbx_strand_id
1 'polypeptide(L)'
;MAAAALTPHGTVFPEEGRCGYFVEKKKRFCRMVVAAGKRFCGEHAGASEEENARKRILCPLDPKHTVYEDRLAKHLKKCNSREKPKPDFFIQDINAGLKDETEIPDQLV
;
A
#
# COMPACT_ATOMS: atom_id res chain seq x y z
N MET A 1 -41.05 37.63 0.01
CA MET A 1 -40.57 37.39 -1.37
C MET A 1 -39.10 37.01 -1.31
N ALA A 2 -38.79 35.72 -1.26
CA ALA A 2 -37.47 35.18 -1.64
C ALA A 2 -37.70 33.70 -1.96
N ALA A 3 -37.88 33.41 -3.26
CA ALA A 3 -38.07 32.06 -3.76
C ALA A 3 -36.77 31.27 -3.54
N ALA A 4 -36.84 30.19 -2.76
CA ALA A 4 -35.81 29.17 -2.75
C ALA A 4 -35.86 28.46 -4.12
N ALA A 5 -34.97 28.87 -5.03
CA ALA A 5 -34.82 28.27 -6.33
C ALA A 5 -34.32 26.83 -6.18
N LEU A 6 -35.18 25.86 -6.54
CA LEU A 6 -34.77 24.50 -6.82
C LEU A 6 -33.80 24.53 -8.00
N THR A 7 -32.50 24.31 -7.78
CA THR A 7 -31.53 24.15 -8.87
C THR A 7 -31.50 22.68 -9.33
N PRO A 8 -31.90 22.38 -10.57
CA PRO A 8 -31.76 21.05 -11.15
C PRO A 8 -30.36 20.92 -11.76
N HIS A 9 -29.74 19.76 -11.54
CA HIS A 9 -28.63 19.21 -12.34
C HIS A 9 -27.33 20.03 -12.52
N GLY A 10 -26.26 19.53 -11.89
CA GLY A 10 -24.90 19.64 -12.42
C GLY A 10 -24.11 20.85 -11.95
N THR A 11 -23.85 20.94 -10.65
CA THR A 11 -22.94 21.95 -10.11
C THR A 11 -21.53 21.75 -10.68
N VAL A 12 -21.11 22.65 -11.56
CA VAL A 12 -19.75 22.75 -12.14
C VAL A 12 -18.70 23.13 -11.07
N PHE A 13 -19.16 23.58 -9.90
CA PHE A 13 -18.33 23.99 -8.79
C PHE A 13 -18.65 23.19 -7.52
N PRO A 14 -17.66 22.88 -6.68
CA PRO A 14 -17.91 22.30 -5.36
C PRO A 14 -18.65 23.32 -4.49
N GLU A 15 -19.77 22.91 -3.88
CA GLU A 15 -20.46 23.71 -2.87
C GLU A 15 -19.49 24.09 -1.72
N GLU A 16 -19.59 25.31 -1.21
CA GLU A 16 -18.75 25.80 -0.10
C GLU A 16 -18.82 24.83 1.09
N GLY A 17 -17.65 24.38 1.58
CA GLY A 17 -17.56 23.37 2.64
C GLY A 17 -17.66 21.90 2.18
N ARG A 18 -17.72 21.62 0.88
CA ARG A 18 -17.65 20.26 0.32
C ARG A 18 -16.36 19.96 -0.41
N CYS A 19 -16.09 18.68 -0.55
CA CYS A 19 -14.89 18.15 -1.17
C CYS A 19 -14.80 18.54 -2.66
N GLY A 20 -13.72 19.20 -3.05
CA GLY A 20 -13.44 19.63 -4.42
C GLY A 20 -13.08 18.52 -5.41
N TYR A 21 -13.06 17.25 -4.99
CA TYR A 21 -12.73 16.12 -5.85
C TYR A 21 -13.87 15.78 -6.82
N PHE A 22 -13.57 15.76 -8.12
CA PHE A 22 -14.54 15.40 -9.16
C PHE A 22 -14.51 13.89 -9.42
N VAL A 23 -15.66 13.23 -9.23
CA VAL A 23 -15.79 11.79 -9.47
C VAL A 23 -16.22 11.57 -10.92
N GLU A 24 -15.26 11.31 -11.79
CA GLU A 24 -15.48 11.09 -13.23
C GLU A 24 -16.53 10.00 -13.51
N LYS A 25 -16.49 8.88 -12.77
CA LYS A 25 -17.45 7.77 -12.88
C LYS A 25 -18.90 8.20 -12.66
N LYS A 26 -19.13 9.21 -11.82
CA LYS A 26 -20.47 9.68 -11.41
C LYS A 26 -20.78 11.09 -11.94
N LYS A 27 -19.87 11.68 -12.73
CA LYS A 27 -19.93 13.02 -13.31
C LYS A 27 -20.39 14.09 -12.31
N ARG A 28 -19.88 14.04 -11.08
CA ARG A 28 -20.24 14.98 -10.00
C ARG A 28 -19.11 15.16 -9.00
N PHE A 29 -19.11 16.28 -8.29
CA PHE A 29 -18.21 16.51 -7.15
C PHE A 29 -18.57 15.62 -5.95
N CYS A 30 -17.55 15.29 -5.16
CA CYS A 30 -17.73 14.56 -3.92
C CYS A 30 -18.58 15.38 -2.95
N ARG A 31 -19.65 14.76 -2.44
CA ARG A 31 -20.63 15.44 -1.57
C ARG A 31 -20.19 15.53 -0.10
N MET A 32 -19.04 14.95 0.22
CA MET A 32 -18.50 14.84 1.58
C MET A 32 -18.02 16.19 2.09
N VAL A 33 -18.22 16.44 3.40
CA VAL A 33 -17.83 17.67 4.08
C VAL A 33 -16.30 17.70 4.27
N VAL A 34 -15.70 18.87 4.07
CA VAL A 34 -14.26 19.08 4.33
C VAL A 34 -14.03 19.56 5.76
N ALA A 35 -12.89 19.20 6.34
CA ALA A 35 -12.45 19.81 7.59
C ALA A 35 -12.12 21.29 7.36
N ALA A 36 -12.25 22.11 8.41
CA ALA A 36 -11.89 23.53 8.36
C ALA A 36 -10.45 23.71 7.81
N GLY A 37 -10.32 24.51 6.75
CA GLY A 37 -9.03 24.77 6.09
C GLY A 37 -8.55 23.71 5.09
N LYS A 38 -9.34 22.66 4.79
CA LYS A 38 -8.99 21.63 3.79
C LYS A 38 -9.89 21.70 2.55
N ARG A 39 -9.36 21.35 1.38
CA ARG A 39 -10.09 21.35 0.08
C ARG A 39 -10.75 20.02 -0.26
N PHE A 40 -10.35 18.94 0.41
CA PHE A 40 -10.81 17.58 0.14
C PHE A 40 -11.29 16.90 1.43
N CYS A 41 -12.23 15.96 1.30
CA CYS A 41 -12.68 15.13 2.43
C CYS A 41 -11.60 14.12 2.85
N GLY A 42 -11.77 13.45 4.00
CA GLY A 42 -10.79 12.49 4.51
C GLY A 42 -10.35 11.42 3.50
N GLU A 43 -11.26 10.93 2.66
CA GLU A 43 -10.95 9.94 1.62
C GLU A 43 -10.18 10.51 0.43
N HIS A 44 -10.49 11.75 0.02
CA HIS A 44 -9.83 12.40 -1.12
C HIS A 44 -8.66 13.30 -0.73
N ALA A 45 -8.43 13.56 0.56
CA ALA A 45 -7.31 14.34 1.06
C ALA A 45 -5.96 13.65 0.82
N GLY A 46 -5.92 12.32 0.80
CA GLY A 46 -4.73 11.54 0.43
C GLY A 46 -4.51 11.44 -1.08
N ALA A 47 -5.57 11.64 -1.88
CA ALA A 47 -5.48 11.55 -3.33
C ALA A 47 -4.81 12.78 -3.97
N SER A 48 -4.81 13.93 -3.28
CA SER A 48 -4.07 15.12 -3.70
C SER A 48 -2.63 15.04 -3.18
N GLU A 49 -1.74 14.62 -4.08
CA GLU A 49 -0.28 14.86 -4.07
C GLU A 49 0.57 14.15 -3.00
N GLU A 50 0.14 14.03 -1.75
CA GLU A 50 1.01 13.51 -0.67
C GLU A 50 1.20 11.98 -0.68
N GLU A 51 0.20 11.20 -1.11
CA GLU A 51 0.34 9.74 -1.13
C GLU A 51 1.11 9.24 -2.36
N ASN A 52 0.99 9.95 -3.50
CA ASN A 52 1.74 9.66 -4.73
C ASN A 52 3.19 10.18 -4.69
N ALA A 53 3.52 11.15 -3.83
CA ALA A 53 4.89 11.61 -3.66
C ALA A 53 5.80 10.60 -2.93
N ARG A 54 5.22 9.62 -2.22
CA ARG A 54 6.02 8.62 -1.50
C ARG A 54 6.56 7.58 -2.48
N LYS A 55 7.84 7.72 -2.81
CA LYS A 55 8.57 6.77 -3.66
C LYS A 55 8.59 5.39 -2.99
N ARG A 56 8.05 4.40 -3.71
CA ARG A 56 8.19 2.98 -3.37
C ARG A 56 9.40 2.44 -4.11
N ILE A 57 10.33 1.84 -3.38
CA ILE A 57 11.52 1.18 -3.90
C ILE A 57 11.42 -0.33 -3.65
N LEU A 58 12.14 -1.14 -4.43
CA LEU A 58 12.31 -2.56 -4.11
C LEU A 58 13.14 -2.71 -2.84
N CYS A 59 12.85 -3.73 -2.03
CA CYS A 59 13.61 -3.96 -0.82
C CYS A 59 15.06 -4.39 -1.14
N PRO A 60 16.07 -3.79 -0.49
CA PRO A 60 17.48 -4.15 -0.70
C PRO A 60 17.84 -5.59 -0.28
N LEU A 61 17.05 -6.19 0.60
CA LEU A 61 17.28 -7.55 1.10
C LEU A 61 16.57 -8.62 0.27
N ASP A 62 15.48 -8.25 -0.41
CA ASP A 62 14.72 -9.18 -1.24
C ASP A 62 13.90 -8.39 -2.26
N PRO A 63 14.17 -8.53 -3.58
CA PRO A 63 13.42 -7.83 -4.61
C PRO A 63 11.97 -8.32 -4.76
N LYS A 64 11.52 -9.34 -4.00
CA LYS A 64 10.14 -9.83 -4.03
C LYS A 64 9.10 -8.87 -3.44
N HIS A 65 9.51 -7.83 -2.71
CA HIS A 65 8.57 -6.85 -2.16
C HIS A 65 9.04 -5.40 -2.28
N THR A 66 8.06 -4.48 -2.34
CA THR A 66 8.28 -3.04 -2.39
C THR A 66 8.08 -2.40 -1.03
N VAL A 67 8.86 -1.37 -0.73
CA VAL A 67 8.84 -0.61 0.52
C VAL A 67 8.93 0.87 0.22
N TYR A 68 8.32 1.69 1.07
CA TYR A 68 8.48 3.13 0.94
C TYR A 68 9.86 3.58 1.39
N GLU A 69 10.46 4.52 0.66
CA GLU A 69 11.80 5.06 0.92
C GLU A 69 11.91 5.64 2.34
N ASP A 70 10.90 6.39 2.80
CA ASP A 70 10.80 6.96 4.14
C ASP A 70 10.77 5.91 5.26
N ARG A 71 10.28 4.70 4.95
CA ARG A 71 10.15 3.58 5.89
C ARG A 71 11.24 2.53 5.73
N LEU A 72 12.20 2.71 4.83
CA LEU A 72 13.26 1.74 4.56
C LEU A 72 14.06 1.39 5.82
N ALA A 73 14.48 2.38 6.61
CA ALA A 73 15.25 2.15 7.83
C ALA A 73 14.50 1.31 8.88
N LYS A 74 13.18 1.48 8.98
CA LYS A 74 12.31 0.66 9.84
C LYS A 74 12.08 -0.72 9.25
N HIS A 75 11.94 -0.79 7.93
CA HIS A 75 11.75 -2.02 7.20
C HIS A 75 12.96 -2.96 7.32
N LEU A 76 14.19 -2.47 7.14
CA LEU A 76 15.42 -3.27 7.29
C LEU A 76 15.51 -3.92 8.69
N LYS A 77 14.91 -3.31 9.72
CA LYS A 77 14.86 -3.88 11.07
C LYS A 77 13.84 -5.01 11.25
N LYS A 78 12.87 -5.16 10.36
CA LYS A 78 11.76 -6.13 10.47
C LYS A 78 11.65 -7.07 9.28
N CYS A 79 12.39 -6.82 8.20
CA CYS A 79 12.33 -7.59 6.98
C CYS A 79 12.53 -9.07 7.29
N ASN A 80 11.63 -9.93 6.78
CA ASN A 80 11.70 -11.36 7.02
C ASN A 80 12.90 -12.00 6.29
N SER A 81 13.36 -11.36 5.22
CA SER A 81 14.57 -11.73 4.47
C SER A 81 15.87 -11.32 5.18
N ARG A 82 15.78 -10.67 6.36
CA ARG A 82 16.95 -10.46 7.20
C ARG A 82 17.37 -11.79 7.80
N GLU A 83 18.65 -12.12 7.69
CA GLU A 83 19.24 -13.25 8.39
C GLU A 83 19.00 -13.07 9.90
N LYS A 84 18.12 -13.89 10.45
CA LYS A 84 17.91 -13.95 11.90
C LYS A 84 19.08 -14.75 12.45
N PRO A 85 19.75 -14.29 13.53
CA PRO A 85 20.75 -15.11 14.19
C PRO A 85 20.07 -16.43 14.57
N LYS A 86 20.61 -17.53 14.02
CA LYS A 86 20.16 -18.86 14.37
C LYS A 86 20.47 -19.07 15.86
N PRO A 87 19.53 -19.55 16.68
CA PRO A 87 19.82 -19.86 18.07
C PRO A 87 20.93 -20.92 18.17
N ASP A 88 21.70 -20.90 19.26
CA ASP A 88 22.83 -21.84 19.46
C ASP A 88 22.39 -23.32 19.46
N PHE A 89 21.11 -23.58 19.74
CA PHE A 89 20.49 -24.91 19.69
C PHE A 89 19.96 -25.30 18.31
N PHE A 90 20.16 -24.48 17.27
CA PHE A 90 19.76 -24.84 15.91
C PHE A 90 20.76 -25.83 15.32
N ILE A 91 20.36 -27.10 15.28
CA ILE A 91 21.05 -28.13 14.52
C ILE A 91 20.34 -28.27 13.18
N GLN A 92 21.00 -27.85 12.10
CA GLN A 92 20.49 -28.05 10.74
C GLN A 92 20.34 -29.56 10.49
N ASP A 93 19.21 -29.95 9.89
CA ASP A 93 18.94 -31.33 9.48
C ASP A 93 18.83 -32.38 10.61
N ILE A 94 18.57 -31.97 11.86
CA ILE A 94 18.36 -32.90 13.00
C ILE A 94 17.23 -33.93 12.78
N ASN A 95 16.22 -33.57 11.97
CA ASN A 95 15.08 -34.44 11.64
C ASN A 95 15.13 -34.96 10.18
N ALA A 96 16.22 -34.72 9.45
CA ALA A 96 16.27 -35.05 8.02
C ALA A 96 16.32 -36.57 7.73
N GLY A 97 16.34 -37.41 8.78
CA GLY A 97 16.59 -38.85 8.64
C GLY A 97 18.04 -39.10 8.23
N LEU A 98 18.53 -40.33 8.45
CA LEU A 98 19.76 -40.76 7.78
C LEU A 98 19.52 -40.57 6.28
N LYS A 99 20.39 -39.82 5.60
CA LYS A 99 20.57 -40.01 4.17
C LYS A 99 21.19 -41.39 4.01
N ASP A 100 20.36 -42.42 4.01
CA ASP A 100 20.77 -43.71 3.48
C ASP A 100 21.13 -43.44 2.02
N GLU A 101 22.42 -43.54 1.73
CA GLU A 101 22.99 -43.48 0.39
C GLU A 101 22.50 -44.70 -0.40
N THR A 102 21.24 -44.68 -0.82
CA THR A 102 20.83 -45.45 -1.99
C THR A 102 20.96 -44.53 -3.20
N GLU A 103 22.21 -44.39 -3.63
CA GLU A 103 22.51 -44.11 -5.04
C GLU A 103 21.72 -45.14 -5.86
N ILE A 104 20.59 -44.73 -6.45
CA ILE A 104 20.00 -45.45 -7.56
C ILE A 104 20.74 -44.92 -8.78
N PRO A 105 21.62 -45.70 -9.44
CA PRO A 105 22.23 -45.26 -10.68
C PRO A 105 21.10 -45.16 -11.70
N ASP A 106 20.84 -43.95 -12.19
CA ASP A 106 20.02 -43.73 -13.38
C ASP A 106 20.75 -44.33 -14.59
N GLN A 107 20.57 -45.64 -14.79
CA GLN A 107 20.70 -46.26 -16.11
C GLN A 107 19.34 -46.21 -16.78
N LEU A 108 19.10 -45.13 -17.53
CA LEU A 108 18.10 -45.12 -18.58
C LEU A 108 18.78 -45.46 -19.90
N VAL A 109 18.55 -46.69 -20.34
CA VAL A 109 18.65 -47.15 -21.74
C VAL A 109 17.42 -46.67 -22.50
#